data_AF-A0A4R9WVS1-F1
#
_entry.id   AF-A0A4R9WVS1-F1
#
_cell.length_a   1.000
_cell.length_b   1.000
_cell.length_c   1.000
_cell.angle_alpha   90.00
_cell.angle_beta   90.00
_cell.angle_gamma   90.00
#
_symmetry.space_group_name_H-M   'P 1'
#
loop_
_entity.id
_entity.type
_entity.pdbx_description
1 polymer ?
#
loop_
_entity_poly.entity_id
_entity_poly.type
_entity_poly.pdbx_seq_one_letter_code
_entity_poly.pdbx_strand_id
1 'polypeptide(L)'
;MKAEAFAEIYSGYGQQWREPILSYQRLHGGISRREKFDHFDKQIVGSAPTEERLALLSKRFSEIVFEKILAAPFIPGARELLEKATGRSRLFVVSGTPQQELVEVIRQRALDHYFELVIGAPTKKR
;
A
#
# COMPACT_ATOMS: atom_id res chain seq x y z
N MET A 1 4.83 -7.03 -2.42
CA MET A 1 3.97 -6.50 -1.33
C MET A 1 2.51 -6.31 -1.75
N LYS A 2 2.16 -5.36 -2.64
CA LYS A 2 0.75 -5.11 -3.02
C LYS A 2 0.06 -6.29 -3.73
N ALA A 3 0.78 -6.96 -4.64
CA ALA A 3 0.27 -8.15 -5.33
C ALA A 3 -0.08 -9.27 -4.35
N GLU A 4 0.81 -9.51 -3.38
CA GLU A 4 0.58 -10.47 -2.31
C GLU A 4 -0.62 -10.11 -1.44
N ALA A 5 -0.82 -8.82 -1.12
CA ALA A 5 -1.99 -8.40 -0.35
C ALA A 5 -3.31 -8.68 -1.07
N PHE A 6 -3.38 -8.48 -2.39
CA PHE A 6 -4.57 -8.89 -3.16
C PHE A 6 -4.77 -10.41 -3.14
N ALA A 7 -3.71 -11.19 -3.35
CA ALA A 7 -3.82 -12.65 -3.35
C ALA A 7 -4.22 -13.20 -1.97
N GLU A 8 -3.73 -12.58 -0.89
CA GLU A 8 -4.05 -12.94 0.49
C GLU A 8 -5.53 -12.73 0.81
N ILE A 9 -6.13 -11.62 0.37
CA ILE A 9 -7.56 -11.31 0.55
C ILE A 9 -8.46 -12.39 -0.05
N TYR A 10 -8.07 -12.97 -1.18
CA TYR A 10 -8.86 -13.99 -1.89
C TYR A 10 -8.40 -15.43 -1.62
N SER A 11 -7.43 -15.64 -0.74
CA SER A 11 -6.86 -16.97 -0.47
C SER A 11 -7.90 -18.01 -0.04
N GLY A 12 -8.97 -17.58 0.66
CA GLY A 12 -10.08 -18.43 1.07
C GLY A 12 -10.99 -18.95 -0.06
N TYR A 13 -10.90 -18.38 -1.27
CA TYR A 13 -11.68 -18.80 -2.45
C TYR A 13 -11.00 -19.87 -3.30
N GLY A 14 -9.79 -20.30 -2.90
CA GLY A 14 -9.04 -21.37 -3.55
C GLY A 14 -7.74 -20.89 -4.22
N GLN A 15 -6.72 -21.75 -4.18
CA GLN A 15 -5.36 -21.44 -4.66
C GLN A 15 -5.30 -21.10 -6.15
N GLN A 16 -6.26 -21.56 -6.95
CA GLN A 16 -6.35 -21.27 -8.38
C GLN A 16 -6.42 -19.78 -8.71
N TRP A 17 -6.90 -18.94 -7.79
CA TRP A 17 -7.05 -17.49 -8.01
C TRP A 17 -5.77 -16.70 -7.76
N ARG A 18 -4.76 -17.29 -7.12
CA ARG A 18 -3.52 -16.60 -6.77
C ARG A 18 -2.80 -16.09 -8.01
N GLU A 19 -2.49 -16.95 -8.98
CA GLU A 19 -1.74 -16.55 -10.16
C GLU A 19 -2.50 -15.55 -11.05
N PRO A 20 -3.82 -15.71 -11.31
CA PRO A 20 -4.62 -14.68 -11.98
C PRO A 20 -4.53 -13.30 -11.32
N ILE A 21 -4.66 -13.23 -9.98
CA ILE A 21 -4.56 -11.97 -9.23
C ILE A 21 -3.16 -11.34 -9.37
N LEU A 22 -2.11 -12.15 -9.22
CA LEU A 22 -0.72 -11.68 -9.34
C LEU A 22 -0.41 -11.21 -10.77
N SER A 23 -0.93 -11.91 -11.77
CA SER A 23 -0.82 -11.53 -13.18
C SER A 23 -1.53 -10.21 -13.47
N TYR A 24 -2.79 -10.07 -13.04
CA TYR A 24 -3.57 -8.85 -13.24
C TYR A 24 -2.91 -7.64 -12.56
N GLN A 25 -2.38 -7.79 -11.34
CA GLN A 25 -1.67 -6.71 -10.66
C GLN A 25 -0.40 -6.25 -11.40
N ARG A 26 0.31 -7.18 -12.06
CA ARG A 26 1.54 -6.87 -12.83
C ARG A 26 1.19 -6.14 -14.14
N LEU A 27 0.16 -6.59 -14.84
CA LEU A 27 -0.26 -6.02 -16.13
C LEU A 27 -0.98 -4.69 -15.97
N HIS A 28 -1.78 -4.53 -14.92
CA HIS A 28 -2.62 -3.35 -14.69
C HIS A 28 -2.06 -2.49 -13.55
N GLY A 29 -0.83 -2.00 -13.74
CA GLY A 29 -0.30 -0.89 -12.96
C GLY A 29 -1.13 0.38 -13.19
N GLY A 30 -1.30 1.22 -12.16
CA GLY A 30 -1.92 2.54 -12.30
C GLY A 30 -3.45 2.62 -12.16
N ILE A 31 -4.20 1.52 -12.31
CA ILE A 31 -5.64 1.52 -12.00
C ILE A 31 -5.89 1.51 -10.49
N SER A 32 -7.06 2.00 -10.06
CA SER A 32 -7.39 2.12 -8.64
C SER A 32 -7.55 0.76 -7.95
N ARG A 33 -7.34 0.73 -6.64
CA ARG A 33 -7.60 -0.48 -5.81
C ARG A 33 -9.05 -0.94 -5.92
N ARG A 34 -9.96 0.02 -6.01
CA ARG A 34 -11.40 -0.21 -6.14
C ARG A 34 -11.74 -0.93 -7.44
N GLU A 35 -11.20 -0.48 -8.56
CA GLU A 35 -11.37 -1.15 -9.88
C GLU A 35 -10.82 -2.59 -9.86
N LYS A 36 -9.70 -2.81 -9.16
CA LYS A 36 -9.15 -4.17 -8.99
C LYS A 36 -10.10 -5.07 -8.20
N PHE A 37 -10.66 -4.58 -7.10
CA PHE A 37 -11.62 -5.38 -6.32
C PHE A 37 -12.90 -5.67 -7.08
N ASP A 38 -13.44 -4.70 -7.83
CA ASP A 38 -14.58 -4.93 -8.72
C ASP A 38 -14.29 -6.03 -9.75
N HIS A 39 -13.11 -5.98 -10.40
CA HIS A 39 -12.68 -7.01 -11.34
C HIS A 39 -12.56 -8.39 -10.68
N PHE A 40 -11.87 -8.46 -9.54
CA PHE A 40 -11.64 -9.73 -8.84
C PHE A 40 -12.92 -10.34 -8.30
N ASP A 41 -13.82 -9.58 -7.68
CA ASP A 41 -15.08 -10.13 -7.16
C ASP A 41 -15.98 -10.66 -8.28
N LYS A 42 -16.07 -9.96 -9.42
CA LYS A 42 -16.83 -10.44 -10.58
C LYS A 42 -16.32 -11.79 -11.10
N GLN A 43 -15.00 -12.00 -11.09
CA GLN A 43 -14.41 -13.26 -11.55
C GLN A 43 -14.43 -14.37 -10.50
N ILE A 44 -14.18 -14.04 -9.23
CA ILE A 44 -13.92 -15.00 -8.16
C ILE A 44 -15.20 -15.36 -7.39
N VAL A 45 -16.02 -14.35 -7.08
CA VAL A 45 -17.30 -14.50 -6.36
C VAL A 45 -18.45 -14.72 -7.33
N GLY A 46 -18.30 -14.31 -8.60
CA GLY A 46 -19.31 -14.45 -9.64
C GLY A 46 -20.36 -13.35 -9.62
N SER A 47 -20.16 -12.27 -8.86
CA SER A 47 -21.08 -11.13 -8.79
C SER A 47 -20.33 -9.81 -8.62
N ALA A 48 -20.98 -8.70 -9.02
CA ALA A 48 -20.43 -7.38 -8.76
C ALA A 48 -20.49 -7.07 -7.25
N PRO A 49 -19.42 -6.53 -6.66
CA PRO A 49 -19.44 -6.18 -5.25
C PRO A 49 -20.29 -4.95 -4.96
N THR A 50 -20.85 -4.91 -3.76
CA THR A 50 -21.49 -3.69 -3.24
C THR A 50 -20.44 -2.66 -2.81
N GLU A 51 -20.87 -1.41 -2.61
CA GLU A 51 -20.01 -0.35 -2.07
C GLU A 51 -19.40 -0.73 -0.71
N GLU A 52 -20.19 -1.35 0.15
CA GLU A 52 -19.76 -1.79 1.47
C GLU A 52 -18.69 -2.88 1.36
N ARG A 53 -18.85 -3.82 0.43
CA ARG A 53 -17.84 -4.85 0.17
C ARG A 53 -16.55 -4.23 -0.37
N LEU A 54 -16.63 -3.31 -1.32
CA LEU A 54 -15.45 -2.60 -1.85
C LEU A 54 -14.72 -1.82 -0.76
N ALA A 55 -15.46 -1.17 0.14
CA ALA A 55 -14.89 -0.46 1.28
C ALA A 55 -14.19 -1.42 2.25
N LEU A 56 -14.83 -2.56 2.57
CA LEU A 56 -14.26 -3.59 3.44
C LEU A 56 -12.97 -4.19 2.86
N LEU A 57 -12.97 -4.56 1.57
CA LEU A 57 -11.80 -5.10 0.88
C LEU A 57 -10.67 -4.07 0.82
N SER A 58 -11.00 -2.81 0.55
CA SER A 58 -10.03 -1.71 0.56
C SER A 58 -9.40 -1.49 1.93
N LYS A 59 -10.20 -1.60 3.01
CA LYS A 59 -9.71 -1.51 4.39
C LYS A 59 -8.75 -2.66 4.71
N ARG A 60 -9.17 -3.90 4.46
CA ARG A 60 -8.32 -5.10 4.66
C ARG A 60 -7.02 -5.02 3.89
N PHE A 61 -7.07 -4.53 2.66
CA PHE A 61 -5.87 -4.33 1.86
C PHE A 61 -4.89 -3.35 2.50
N SER A 62 -5.39 -2.21 2.98
CA SER A 62 -4.55 -1.22 3.67
C SER A 62 -3.91 -1.83 4.92
N GLU A 63 -4.66 -2.60 5.72
CA GLU A 63 -4.14 -3.29 6.91
C GLU A 63 -3.01 -4.27 6.54
N ILE A 64 -3.24 -5.16 5.56
CA ILE A 64 -2.23 -6.14 5.12
C ILE A 64 -0.98 -5.45 4.56
N VAL A 65 -1.16 -4.40 3.75
CA VAL A 65 -0.04 -3.66 3.17
C VAL A 65 0.74 -2.91 4.26
N PHE A 66 0.05 -2.28 5.20
CA PHE A 66 0.65 -1.56 6.30
C PHE A 66 1.57 -2.47 7.13
N GLU A 67 1.08 -3.65 7.54
CA GLU A 67 1.89 -4.63 8.27
C GLU A 67 3.12 -5.07 7.48
N LYS A 68 2.97 -5.33 6.17
CA LYS A 68 4.09 -5.69 5.31
C LYS A 68 5.09 -4.54 5.13
N ILE A 69 4.66 -3.28 5.17
CA ILE A 69 5.56 -2.11 5.13
C ILE A 69 6.38 -2.02 6.42
N LEU A 70 5.74 -2.19 7.57
CA LEU A 70 6.42 -2.14 8.86
C LEU A 70 7.51 -3.22 8.97
N ALA A 71 7.20 -4.43 8.51
CA ALA A 71 8.13 -5.56 8.50
C ALA A 71 9.18 -5.51 7.37
N ALA A 72 9.03 -4.61 6.39
CA ALA A 72 9.96 -4.55 5.27
C ALA A 72 11.36 -4.10 5.76
N PRO A 73 12.45 -4.77 5.34
CA PRO A 73 13.79 -4.31 5.66
C PRO A 73 14.08 -2.98 4.96
N PHE A 74 14.97 -2.19 5.54
CA PHE A 74 15.53 -1.05 4.83
C PHE A 74 16.32 -1.51 3.60
N ILE A 75 16.24 -0.74 2.53
CA ILE A 75 17.16 -0.90 1.40
C ILE A 75 18.57 -0.56 1.90
N PRO A 76 19.61 -1.35 1.55
CA PRO A 76 20.98 -1.07 1.97
C PRO A 76 21.38 0.39 1.67
N GLY A 77 21.96 1.08 2.65
CA GLY A 77 22.38 2.48 2.53
C GLY A 77 21.27 3.51 2.80
N ALA A 78 20.00 3.12 2.91
CA ALA A 78 18.90 4.07 3.08
C ALA A 78 18.97 4.79 4.43
N ARG A 79 19.28 4.08 5.51
CA ARG A 79 19.36 4.67 6.85
C ARG A 79 20.60 5.54 6.99
N GLU A 80 21.73 5.07 6.47
CA GLU A 80 23.00 5.79 6.47
C GLU A 80 22.89 7.10 5.68
N LEU A 81 22.12 7.10 4.59
CA LEU A 81 21.82 8.31 3.83
C LEU A 81 21.03 9.32 4.68
N LEU A 82 19.96 8.88 5.35
CA LEU A 82 19.13 9.75 6.20
C LEU A 82 19.96 10.35 7.35
N GLU A 83 20.79 9.54 8.00
CA GLU A 83 21.68 9.97 9.08
C GLU A 83 22.71 11.01 8.58
N LYS A 84 23.35 10.78 7.43
CA LYS A 84 24.32 11.72 6.85
C LYS A 84 23.69 13.03 6.37
N ALA A 85 22.44 12.99 5.94
CA ALA A 85 21.74 14.17 5.42
C ALA A 85 21.11 15.01 6.53
N THR A 86 20.82 14.41 7.69
CA THR A 86 20.29 15.11 8.86
C THR A 86 21.27 16.19 9.31
N GLY A 87 20.78 17.41 9.50
CA GLY A 87 21.60 18.59 9.84
C GLY A 87 22.34 19.20 8.65
N ARG A 88 22.38 18.55 7.48
CA ARG A 88 22.97 19.09 6.23
C ARG A 88 21.93 19.52 5.21
N SER A 89 20.73 18.96 5.28
CA SER A 89 19.63 19.26 4.37
C SER A 89 18.29 19.08 5.08
N ARG A 90 17.27 19.80 4.61
CA ARG A 90 15.88 19.58 5.01
C ARG A 90 15.34 18.38 4.25
N LEU A 91 14.81 17.39 4.96
CA LEU A 91 14.32 16.15 4.38
C LEU A 91 12.80 16.10 4.43
N PHE A 92 12.20 15.60 3.36
CA PHE A 92 10.75 15.56 3.15
C PHE A 92 10.36 14.18 2.61
N VAL A 93 9.18 13.68 3.01
CA VAL A 93 8.56 12.48 2.41
C VAL A 93 7.31 12.89 1.67
N VAL A 94 7.21 12.50 0.39
CA VAL A 94 5.99 12.68 -0.41
C VAL A 94 5.59 11.33 -1.00
N SER A 95 4.38 10.87 -0.73
CA SER A 95 3.91 9.53 -1.13
C SER A 95 2.44 9.53 -1.55
N GLY A 96 2.09 8.66 -2.49
CA GLY A 96 0.70 8.38 -2.86
C GLY A 96 -0.06 7.53 -1.81
N THR A 97 0.59 7.19 -0.69
CA THR A 97 -0.01 6.47 0.44
C THR A 97 -0.91 7.43 1.23
N PRO A 98 -2.10 7.02 1.68
CA PRO A 98 -2.98 7.87 2.50
C PRO A 98 -2.23 8.58 3.64
N GLN A 99 -2.49 9.88 3.85
CA GLN A 99 -1.75 10.71 4.83
C GLN A 99 -1.61 10.06 6.20
N GLN A 100 -2.71 9.56 6.76
CA GLN A 100 -2.73 8.95 8.09
C GLN A 100 -1.89 7.66 8.13
N GLU A 101 -2.01 6.80 7.12
CA GLU A 101 -1.22 5.57 7.00
C GLU A 101 0.27 5.86 6.88
N LEU A 102 0.64 6.86 6.07
CA LEU A 102 2.04 7.24 5.86
C LEU A 102 2.69 7.78 7.14
N VAL A 103 2.01 8.69 7.84
CA VAL A 103 2.51 9.26 9.10
C VAL A 103 2.72 8.15 10.14
N GLU A 104 1.77 7.22 10.23
CA GLU A 104 1.87 6.12 11.18
C GLU A 104 3.03 5.17 10.86
N VAL A 105 3.26 4.85 9.58
CA VAL A 105 4.44 4.06 9.16
C VAL A 105 5.74 4.76 9.57
N ILE A 106 5.85 6.06 9.29
CA ILE A 106 7.07 6.83 9.60
C ILE A 106 7.34 6.83 11.10
N ARG A 107 6.29 7.01 11.92
CA ARG A 107 6.38 6.98 13.39
C ARG A 107 6.77 5.59 13.91
N GLN A 108 6.08 4.54 13.48
CA GLN A 108 6.34 3.19 13.98
C GLN A 108 7.72 2.65 13.57
N ARG A 109 8.26 3.13 12.45
CA ARG A 109 9.63 2.79 12.01
C ARG A 109 10.71 3.71 12.58
N ALA A 110 10.35 4.60 13.52
CA ALA A 110 11.24 5.60 14.12
C ALA A 110 12.02 6.39 13.06
N LEU A 111 11.29 6.94 12.09
CA LEU A 111 11.83 7.74 11.00
C LEU A 111 11.38 9.21 11.06
N ASP A 112 10.46 9.53 11.95
CA ASP A 112 9.86 10.87 12.07
C ASP A 112 10.89 11.95 12.37
N HIS A 113 11.93 11.64 13.15
CA HIS A 113 12.99 12.59 13.47
C HIS A 113 13.89 12.97 12.28
N TYR A 114 13.85 12.21 11.17
CA TYR A 114 14.62 12.53 9.98
C TYR A 114 13.93 13.58 9.11
N PHE A 115 12.60 13.64 9.12
CA PHE A 115 11.83 14.40 8.13
C PHE A 115 11.16 15.61 8.75
N GLU A 116 11.32 16.76 8.09
CA GLU A 116 10.63 17.98 8.50
C GLU A 116 9.14 17.93 8.16
N LEU A 117 8.79 17.27 7.05
CA LEU A 117 7.39 17.14 6.62
C LEU A 117 7.14 15.83 5.90
N VAL A 118 5.98 15.25 6.19
CA VAL A 118 5.48 13.99 5.61
C VAL A 118 4.12 14.27 4.96
N ILE A 119 4.06 14.11 3.63
CA ILE A 119 2.89 14.39 2.80
C ILE A 119 2.42 13.09 2.13
N GLY A 120 1.22 12.66 2.46
CA GLY A 120 0.51 11.54 1.85
C GLY A 120 -0.68 11.97 1.00
N ALA A 121 -1.36 10.99 0.40
CA ALA A 121 -2.56 11.20 -0.41
C ALA A 121 -3.84 11.32 0.43
N PRO A 122 -4.92 11.90 -0.12
CA PRO A 122 -4.90 12.72 -1.33
C PRO A 122 -4.31 14.11 -1.02
N THR A 123 -3.29 14.52 -1.76
CA THR A 123 -3.00 15.94 -1.89
C THR A 123 -3.93 16.47 -2.97
N LYS A 124 -4.85 17.37 -2.60
CA LYS A 124 -5.58 18.12 -3.63
C LYS A 124 -4.53 18.83 -4.48
N LYS A 125 -4.35 18.39 -5.73
CA LYS A 125 -3.65 19.20 -6.73
C LYS A 125 -4.49 20.46 -6.89
N ARG A 126 -3.94 21.61 -6.50
CA ARG A 126 -4.52 22.91 -6.83
C ARG A 126 -4.08 23.29 -8.23
#